data_AF-A0A378MBK2-F1
#
_entry.id   AF-A0A378MBK2-F1
#
_cell.length_a   1.000
_cell.length_b   1.000
_cell.length_c   1.000
_cell.angle_alpha   90.00
_cell.angle_beta   90.00
_cell.angle_gamma   90.00
#
_symmetry.space_group_name_H-M   'P 1'
#
loop_
_entity.id
_entity.type
_entity.pdbx_description
1 polymer ?
#
loop_
_entity_poly.entity_id
_entity_poly.type
_entity_poly.pdbx_seq_one_letter_code
_entity_poly.pdbx_strand_id
1 'polypeptide(L)'
;MDEMIMKSSMMISDYSSVIWEMYYMKKPCIFFQFDLEKYMQYEGMYMDPKQDLFGDVAFDADTLINIIEENIDNDFHEKEKYAKMRTRYFSLMDKNNAARIYDAIIHSEVIQNKQHIIKKLIPGQLPRILSKSYYYNIK
;
A
#
# COMPACT_ATOMS: atom_id res chain seq x y z
N MET A 1 10.99 6.83 -2.39
CA MET A 1 11.08 5.39 -2.07
C MET A 1 10.69 4.54 -3.28
N ASP A 2 9.83 5.09 -4.14
CA ASP A 2 9.14 4.39 -5.21
C ASP A 2 10.03 3.96 -6.39
N GLU A 3 11.07 4.72 -6.77
CA GLU A 3 11.82 4.41 -8.00
C GLU A 3 12.61 3.10 -7.92
N MET A 4 13.21 2.80 -6.77
CA MET A 4 13.94 1.55 -6.57
C MET A 4 12.99 0.36 -6.57
N ILE A 5 11.88 0.46 -5.85
CA ILE A 5 10.85 -0.58 -5.78
C ILE A 5 10.25 -0.83 -7.18
N MET A 6 9.96 0.23 -7.94
CA MET A 6 9.48 0.12 -9.32
C MET A 6 10.47 -0.58 -10.26
N LYS A 7 11.79 -0.37 -10.08
CA LYS A 7 12.84 -0.99 -10.90
C LYS A 7 13.20 -2.42 -10.48
N SER A 8 12.98 -2.79 -9.23
CA SER A 8 13.27 -4.14 -8.73
C SER A 8 12.29 -5.18 -9.27
N SER A 9 12.75 -6.40 -9.53
CA SER A 9 11.90 -7.51 -10.01
C SER A 9 11.21 -8.30 -8.89
N MET A 10 11.76 -8.25 -7.66
CA MET A 10 11.32 -9.01 -6.50
C MET A 10 11.70 -8.25 -5.22
N MET A 11 11.04 -8.55 -4.09
CA MET A 11 11.44 -8.09 -2.76
C MET A 11 11.60 -9.25 -1.78
N ILE A 12 12.67 -9.19 -0.98
CA ILE A 12 12.85 -10.00 0.23
C ILE A 12 12.67 -9.06 1.41
N SER A 13 11.81 -9.43 2.35
CA SER A 13 11.59 -8.67 3.59
C SER A 13 11.35 -9.64 4.74
N ASP A 14 11.61 -9.21 5.95
CA ASP A 14 11.30 -9.93 7.18
C ASP A 14 9.84 -9.67 7.62
N TYR A 15 9.60 -8.50 8.23
CA TYR A 15 8.35 -8.08 8.85
C TYR A 15 7.95 -6.65 8.44
N SER A 16 8.72 -6.00 7.57
CA SER A 16 8.42 -4.65 7.08
C SER A 16 7.18 -4.59 6.18
N SER A 17 6.35 -3.56 6.38
CA SER A 17 5.17 -3.31 5.56
C SER A 17 5.50 -2.86 4.12
N VAL A 18 6.76 -2.53 3.82
CA VAL A 18 7.18 -2.14 2.47
C VAL A 18 6.96 -3.25 1.43
N ILE A 19 6.91 -4.52 1.86
CA ILE A 19 6.61 -5.66 0.99
C ILE A 19 5.22 -5.59 0.36
N TRP A 20 4.27 -4.87 0.97
CA TRP A 20 2.96 -4.60 0.39
C TRP A 20 3.05 -3.76 -0.89
N GLU A 21 4.03 -2.86 -1.02
CA GLU A 21 4.24 -2.08 -2.25
C GLU A 21 4.70 -2.97 -3.40
N MET A 22 5.62 -3.91 -3.12
CA MET A 22 6.04 -4.91 -4.10
C MET A 22 4.87 -5.78 -4.54
N TYR A 23 4.09 -6.27 -3.57
CA TYR A 23 2.92 -7.08 -3.86
C TYR A 23 1.89 -6.30 -4.68
N TYR A 24 1.61 -5.03 -4.36
CA TYR A 24 0.70 -4.18 -5.13
C TYR A 24 1.08 -4.10 -6.61
N MET A 25 2.38 -4.11 -6.94
CA MET A 25 2.89 -4.13 -8.32
C MET A 25 2.87 -5.50 -9.01
N LYS A 26 2.31 -6.54 -8.35
CA LYS A 26 2.23 -7.92 -8.88
C LYS A 26 3.59 -8.56 -9.12
N LYS A 27 4.52 -8.32 -8.21
CA LYS A 27 5.88 -8.87 -8.26
C LYS A 27 6.12 -9.82 -7.09
N PRO A 28 7.02 -10.82 -7.25
CA PRO A 28 7.31 -11.79 -6.20
C PRO A 28 7.77 -11.15 -4.90
N CYS A 29 7.30 -11.75 -3.81
CA CYS A 29 7.56 -11.37 -2.44
C CYS A 29 8.11 -12.59 -1.71
N ILE A 30 9.22 -12.43 -0.99
CA ILE A 30 9.79 -13.46 -0.12
C ILE A 30 9.84 -12.93 1.31
N PHE A 31 9.33 -13.73 2.24
CA PHE A 31 9.39 -13.47 3.68
C PHE A 31 10.58 -14.23 4.28
N PHE A 32 11.63 -13.52 4.68
CA PHE A 32 12.80 -14.14 5.33
C PHE A 32 12.71 -13.96 6.85
N GLN A 33 12.20 -14.98 7.53
CA GLN A 33 11.81 -14.93 8.94
C GLN A 33 12.68 -15.84 9.81
N PHE A 34 13.99 -15.67 9.72
CA PHE A 34 14.98 -16.51 10.41
C PHE A 34 14.86 -16.52 11.95
N ASP A 35 14.18 -15.52 12.52
CA ASP A 35 13.99 -15.34 13.95
C ASP A 35 12.51 -15.32 14.38
N LEU A 36 11.62 -15.94 13.61
CA LEU A 36 10.15 -15.88 13.81
C LEU A 36 9.72 -16.15 15.27
N GLU A 37 10.27 -17.18 15.90
CA GLU A 37 9.93 -17.52 17.30
C GLU A 37 10.25 -16.38 18.25
N LYS A 38 11.42 -15.76 18.08
CA LYS A 38 11.86 -14.63 18.90
C LYS A 38 10.99 -13.40 18.61
N TYR A 39 10.75 -13.10 17.34
CA TYR A 39 9.93 -11.96 16.94
C TYR A 39 8.51 -12.03 17.52
N MET A 40 7.87 -13.20 17.44
CA MET A 40 6.53 -13.45 17.97
C MET A 40 6.43 -13.30 19.50
N GLN A 41 7.52 -13.50 20.24
CA GLN A 41 7.55 -13.32 21.69
C GLN A 41 7.57 -11.85 22.11
N TYR A 42 8.18 -10.97 21.31
CA TYR A 42 8.41 -9.57 21.70
C TYR A 42 7.39 -8.61 21.08
N GLU A 43 7.14 -8.73 19.78
CA GLU A 43 6.33 -7.76 19.02
C GLU A 43 4.95 -8.34 18.67
N GLY A 44 4.90 -9.65 18.40
CA GLY A 44 3.74 -10.28 17.77
C GLY A 44 3.59 -9.87 16.30
N MET A 45 2.69 -10.53 15.57
CA MET A 45 2.43 -10.24 14.16
C MET A 45 0.95 -9.98 13.92
N TYR A 46 0.67 -8.98 13.08
CA TYR A 46 -0.68 -8.67 12.62
C TYR A 46 -1.23 -9.68 11.61
N MET A 47 -0.32 -10.35 10.87
CA MET A 47 -0.64 -11.39 9.90
C MET A 47 -0.38 -12.76 10.51
N ASP A 48 -1.28 -13.73 10.29
CA ASP A 48 -0.99 -15.13 10.59
C ASP A 48 0.09 -15.63 9.63
N PRO A 49 1.30 -15.98 10.11
CA PRO A 49 2.38 -16.47 9.26
C PRO A 49 2.01 -17.70 8.44
N LYS A 50 0.98 -18.46 8.85
CA LYS A 50 0.52 -19.67 8.17
C LYS A 50 -0.54 -19.44 7.10
N GLN A 51 -1.29 -18.34 7.18
CA GLN A 51 -2.47 -18.13 6.33
C GLN A 51 -2.47 -16.83 5.54
N ASP A 52 -1.75 -15.81 6.01
CA ASP A 52 -1.90 -14.45 5.51
C ASP A 52 -0.73 -13.97 4.63
N LEU A 53 0.34 -14.77 4.53
CA LEU A 53 1.52 -14.39 3.75
C LEU A 53 1.30 -14.63 2.24
N PHE A 54 1.50 -13.56 1.47
CA PHE A 54 1.36 -13.52 0.01
C PHE A 54 2.69 -13.72 -0.72
N GLY A 55 3.59 -14.52 -0.14
CA GLY A 55 4.94 -14.75 -0.63
C GLY A 55 5.51 -16.06 -0.09
N ASP A 56 6.60 -16.55 -0.69
CA ASP A 56 7.28 -17.73 -0.15
C ASP A 56 8.02 -17.35 1.14
N VAL A 57 8.18 -18.31 2.04
CA VAL A 57 8.79 -18.08 3.36
C VAL A 57 10.07 -18.88 3.47
N ALA A 58 11.16 -18.22 3.88
CA ALA A 58 12.42 -18.86 4.21
C ALA A 58 12.76 -18.61 5.68
N PHE A 59 13.25 -19.65 6.36
CA PHE A 59 13.71 -19.58 7.75
C PHE A 59 15.24 -19.66 7.85
N ASP A 60 15.91 -19.98 6.75
CA ASP A 60 17.36 -20.13 6.64
C ASP A 60 17.84 -19.67 5.26
N ALA A 61 19.16 -19.45 5.15
CA ALA A 61 19.77 -18.91 3.95
C ALA A 61 19.72 -19.87 2.75
N ASP A 62 19.81 -21.18 2.98
CA ASP A 62 19.81 -22.17 1.90
C ASP A 62 18.43 -22.23 1.24
N THR A 63 17.38 -22.26 2.05
CA THR A 63 15.98 -22.17 1.59
C THR A 63 15.74 -20.85 0.85
N LEU A 64 16.27 -19.73 1.35
CA LEU A 64 16.14 -18.43 0.70
C LEU A 64 16.79 -18.44 -0.69
N ILE A 65 18.00 -18.98 -0.82
CA ILE A 65 18.72 -19.08 -2.10
C ILE A 65 17.93 -19.92 -3.10
N ASN A 66 17.41 -21.08 -2.69
CA ASN A 66 16.60 -21.94 -3.56
C ASN A 66 15.34 -21.22 -4.08
N ILE A 67 14.67 -20.44 -3.23
CA ILE A 67 13.49 -19.64 -3.64
C ILE A 67 13.90 -18.54 -4.63
N ILE A 68 15.05 -17.88 -4.42
CA ILE A 68 15.56 -16.86 -5.34
C ILE A 68 15.84 -17.48 -6.71
N GLU A 69 16.49 -18.65 -6.77
CA GLU A 69 16.75 -19.38 -8.00
C GLU A 69 15.45 -19.76 -8.73
N GLU A 70 14.44 -20.26 -8.01
CA GLU A 70 13.12 -20.55 -8.58
C GLU A 70 12.47 -19.29 -9.19
N ASN A 71 12.60 -18.12 -8.54
CA ASN A 71 12.09 -16.86 -9.07
C ASN A 71 12.86 -16.40 -10.31
N ILE A 72 14.17 -16.63 -10.37
CA ILE A 72 14.99 -16.34 -11.55
C ILE A 72 14.54 -17.22 -12.73
N ASP A 73 14.38 -18.52 -12.51
CA ASP A 73 13.95 -19.48 -13.52
C ASP A 73 12.51 -19.21 -14.02
N ASN A 74 11.67 -18.63 -13.16
CA ASN A 74 10.31 -18.21 -13.49
C ASN A 74 10.22 -16.77 -14.05
N ASP A 75 11.34 -16.15 -14.42
CA ASP A 75 11.40 -14.76 -14.95
C ASP A 75 10.68 -13.75 -14.04
N PHE A 76 10.79 -13.95 -12.72
CA PHE A 76 10.18 -13.14 -11.68
C PHE A 76 8.65 -13.00 -11.80
N HIS A 77 7.97 -13.98 -12.40
CA HIS A 77 6.51 -13.99 -12.39
C HIS A 77 5.99 -14.35 -10.99
N GLU A 78 5.02 -13.58 -10.52
CA GLU A 78 4.30 -13.90 -9.29
C GLU A 78 3.60 -15.27 -9.41
N LYS A 79 3.74 -16.11 -8.38
CA LYS A 79 3.05 -17.40 -8.30
C LYS A 79 1.53 -17.18 -8.18
N GLU A 80 0.76 -17.94 -8.95
CA GLU A 80 -0.71 -17.80 -9.03
C GLU A 80 -1.42 -17.90 -7.67
N LYS A 81 -0.91 -18.74 -6.76
CA LYS A 81 -1.41 -18.86 -5.38
C LYS A 81 -1.43 -17.51 -4.65
N TYR A 82 -0.42 -16.68 -4.85
CA TYR A 82 -0.30 -15.36 -4.23
C TYR A 82 -1.12 -14.31 -4.98
N ALA A 83 -1.18 -14.39 -6.31
CA ALA A 83 -2.03 -13.51 -7.11
C ALA A 83 -3.52 -13.61 -6.68
N LYS A 84 -4.01 -14.82 -6.37
CA LYS A 84 -5.39 -15.06 -5.91
C LYS A 84 -5.71 -14.46 -4.55
N MET A 85 -4.73 -14.28 -3.67
CA MET A 85 -4.93 -13.67 -2.36
C MET A 85 -5.18 -12.15 -2.45
N ARG A 86 -4.85 -11.53 -3.58
CA ARG A 86 -4.82 -10.07 -3.75
C ARG A 86 -6.16 -9.41 -3.46
N THR A 87 -7.26 -10.03 -3.89
CA THR A 87 -8.62 -9.49 -3.69
C THR A 87 -9.05 -9.51 -2.23
N ARG A 88 -8.39 -10.28 -1.36
CA ARG A 88 -8.60 -10.25 0.08
C ARG A 88 -8.06 -8.97 0.71
N TYR A 89 -6.98 -8.42 0.16
CA TYR A 89 -6.24 -7.30 0.76
C TYR A 89 -6.50 -5.97 0.06
N PHE A 90 -6.69 -5.97 -1.26
CA PHE A 90 -6.91 -4.75 -2.03
C PHE A 90 -8.32 -4.72 -2.59
N SER A 91 -9.18 -3.88 -1.98
CA SER A 91 -10.53 -3.65 -2.49
C SER A 91 -10.54 -2.82 -3.78
N LEU A 92 -9.57 -1.92 -3.93
CA LEU A 92 -9.45 -1.01 -5.08
C LEU A 92 -7.98 -0.90 -5.50
N MET A 93 -7.69 -1.20 -6.76
CA MET A 93 -6.34 -1.11 -7.35
C MET A 93 -6.28 -0.17 -8.56
N ASP A 94 -7.25 0.74 -8.67
CA ASP A 94 -7.22 1.79 -9.70
C ASP A 94 -6.36 2.99 -9.25
N LYS A 95 -6.18 3.96 -10.16
CA LYS A 95 -5.36 5.17 -9.93
C LYS A 95 -6.15 6.36 -9.36
N ASN A 96 -7.41 6.15 -8.96
CA ASN A 96 -8.34 7.19 -8.51
C ASN A 96 -8.40 7.32 -6.98
N ASN A 97 -7.41 6.79 -6.25
CA ASN A 97 -7.36 6.89 -4.79
C ASN A 97 -7.43 8.34 -4.29
N ALA A 98 -6.61 9.22 -4.86
CA ALA A 98 -6.61 10.64 -4.49
C ALA A 98 -7.95 11.33 -4.80
N ALA A 99 -8.57 11.02 -5.94
CA ALA A 99 -9.87 11.58 -6.34
C ALA A 99 -10.98 11.15 -5.35
N ARG A 100 -11.03 9.85 -4.99
CA ARG A 100 -11.99 9.33 -4.01
C ARG A 100 -11.85 9.99 -2.63
N ILE A 101 -10.62 10.22 -2.18
CA ILE A 101 -10.36 10.92 -0.91
C ILE A 101 -10.77 12.39 -1.00
N TYR A 102 -10.43 13.07 -2.10
CA TYR A 102 -10.84 14.45 -2.34
C TYR A 102 -12.38 14.59 -2.31
N ASP A 103 -13.08 13.72 -3.03
CA ASP A 103 -14.54 13.70 -3.07
C ASP A 103 -15.14 13.43 -1.68
N ALA A 104 -14.57 12.50 -0.91
CA ALA A 104 -15.01 12.23 0.46
C ALA A 104 -14.83 13.45 1.39
N ILE A 105 -13.74 14.21 1.23
CA ILE A 105 -13.47 15.41 2.04
C ILE A 105 -14.47 16.52 1.74
N ILE A 106 -14.69 16.85 0.46
CA ILE A 106 -15.56 17.98 0.08
C ILE A 106 -17.05 17.71 0.35
N HIS A 107 -17.47 16.45 0.34
CA HIS A 107 -18.85 16.04 0.65
C HIS A 107 -19.05 15.71 2.14
N SER A 108 -18.02 15.80 2.98
CA SER A 108 -18.16 15.57 4.41
C SER A 108 -19.05 16.64 5.08
N GLU A 109 -19.92 16.21 5.99
CA GLU A 109 -20.83 17.11 6.71
C GLU A 109 -20.08 18.22 7.47
N VAL A 110 -18.86 17.94 7.92
CA VAL A 110 -17.99 18.91 8.59
C VAL A 110 -17.65 20.09 7.67
N ILE A 111 -17.28 19.83 6.42
CA ILE A 111 -16.98 20.88 5.44
C ILE A 111 -18.25 21.59 5.00
N GLN A 112 -19.34 20.85 4.76
CA GLN A 112 -20.62 21.45 4.38
C GLN A 112 -21.18 22.38 5.47
N ASN A 113 -21.12 21.97 6.74
CA ASN A 113 -21.54 22.79 7.88
C ASN A 113 -20.66 24.03 8.06
N LYS A 114 -19.33 23.93 7.90
CA LYS A 114 -18.44 25.10 7.90
C LYS A 114 -18.75 26.08 6.78
N GLN A 115 -18.97 25.59 5.55
CA GLN A 115 -19.34 26.43 4.41
C GLN A 115 -20.70 27.13 4.64
N HIS A 116 -21.67 26.41 5.23
CA HIS A 116 -22.97 26.96 5.59
C HIS A 116 -22.87 28.06 6.65
N ILE A 117 -22.07 27.84 7.70
CA ILE A 117 -21.83 28.83 8.77
C ILE A 117 -21.14 30.08 8.19
N ILE A 118 -20.10 29.92 7.37
CA ILE A 118 -19.39 31.05 6.75
C ILE A 118 -20.32 31.86 5.83
N LYS A 119 -21.15 31.18 5.01
CA LYS A 119 -22.14 31.85 4.16
C LYS A 119 -23.19 32.62 4.97
N LYS A 120 -23.58 32.12 6.16
CA LYS A 120 -24.49 32.83 7.08
C LYS A 120 -23.83 34.02 7.79
N LEU A 121 -22.54 33.92 8.11
CA LEU A 121 -21.80 34.96 8.85
C LEU A 121 -21.36 36.14 7.97
N ILE A 122 -21.29 35.96 6.64
CA ILE A 122 -20.92 37.03 5.71
C ILE A 122 -22.00 37.15 4.62
N PRO A 123 -23.18 37.76 4.93
CA PRO A 123 -24.17 38.05 3.91
C PRO A 123 -23.71 39.28 3.12
N GLY A 124 -23.29 39.08 1.86
CA GLY A 124 -23.11 40.19 0.91
C GLY A 124 -21.67 40.59 0.55
N GLN A 125 -20.64 39.89 1.02
CA GLN A 125 -19.31 40.00 0.43
C GLN A 125 -18.78 38.60 0.10
N LEU A 126 -18.66 38.30 -1.18
CA LEU A 126 -17.67 37.34 -1.67
C LEU A 126 -16.37 38.14 -1.91
N PRO A 127 -15.51 38.39 -0.90
CA PRO A 127 -14.16 38.84 -1.21
C PRO A 127 -13.45 37.60 -1.75
N ARG A 128 -13.11 37.61 -3.05
CA ARG A 128 -11.84 37.22 -3.73
C ARG A 128 -10.84 36.21 -3.10
N ILE A 129 -11.16 35.54 -2.01
CA ILE A 129 -10.28 34.72 -1.17
C ILE A 129 -10.52 33.23 -1.45
N LEU A 130 -11.67 32.86 -2.02
CA LEU A 130 -11.93 31.48 -2.48
C LEU A 130 -11.48 31.21 -3.93
N SER A 131 -11.01 32.22 -4.68
CA SER A 131 -10.66 32.06 -6.10
C SER A 131 -9.16 31.97 -6.39
N LYS A 132 -8.28 31.82 -5.38
CA LYS A 132 -6.82 31.78 -5.62
C LYS A 132 -6.06 30.55 -5.10
N SER A 133 -6.74 29.53 -4.55
CA SER A 133 -6.07 28.27 -4.15
C SER A 133 -6.37 27.06 -5.04
N TYR A 134 -7.18 27.22 -6.10
CA TYR A 134 -7.61 26.09 -6.96
C TYR A 134 -6.72 25.88 -8.21
N TYR A 135 -5.61 26.61 -8.33
CA TYR A 135 -4.71 26.55 -9.50
C TYR A 135 -3.27 26.17 -9.13
N TYR A 136 -3.08 25.28 -8.14
CA TYR A 136 -1.80 24.58 -8.05
C TYR A 136 -1.84 23.35 -8.96
N ASN A 137 -1.27 23.57 -10.15
CA ASN A 137 -0.75 22.58 -11.06
C ASN A 137 -0.15 21.37 -10.34
N ILE A 138 -0.58 20.17 -10.71
CA ILE A 138 0.27 18.98 -10.66
C ILE A 138 0.60 18.68 -12.12
N LYS A 139 1.79 19.13 -12.53
CA LYS A 139 2.55 18.52 -13.62
C LYS A 139 3.24 17.27 -13.08
#